data_AF-A0A2J6TV26-F1
#
_entry.id   AF-A0A2J6TV26-F1
#
_cell.length_a   1.000
_cell.length_b   1.000
_cell.length_c   1.000
_cell.angle_alpha   90.00
_cell.angle_beta   90.00
_cell.angle_gamma   90.00
#
_symmetry.space_group_name_H-M   'P 1'
#
loop_
_entity.id
_entity.type
_entity.pdbx_description
1 polymer ?
#
loop_
_entity_poly.entity_id
_entity_poly.type
_entity_poly.pdbx_seq_one_letter_code
_entity_poly.pdbx_strand_id
1 'polypeptide(L)'
;MVSRRPRSSRQPDATKHDTVQRPAKKRRTGTRNDAPLESLEPTADSNKSQWTTYRVSPIPNTYNATSFHDALRISLRLESHTTLTIHSFGSDWSQQRTATITFSDTPSGLYSVGVDDVCGKTTEWKVNIVHPLSTQTDTVCIDTHFKGFTPVSPLANDEEHLIDCIAIHGWGSHALGGFKAHNDTYMWLRDSLAKDLPRLRVFIYGYACDLTTAESISGVDDYADTLRRLLRNRRVPLVFIAHSLGGIVLKHALIRMKESSDDDDNYNLISVYGALFFGVPSQGMDTEALAAMVGDKPQRYDLSLLDQEVGHRLRHRQHEDFCRALDFKDSKIIQFFETRKTSTVIEVVTKKWTRAGPKKLLVNPASATFGRPWETSDDFKVSIDADHSDMVKFSQFDQDGYIKARDELRRFAEQAMTVIEKRLQHRSINSTIPLP
;
A
#
# COMPACT_ATOMS: atom_id res chain seq x y z
N MET A 1 -52.36 -38.34 -41.57
CA MET A 1 -53.03 -38.03 -42.86
C MET A 1 -52.54 -36.64 -43.26
N VAL A 2 -51.61 -36.41 -44.19
CA VAL A 2 -51.49 -36.82 -45.62
C VAL A 2 -52.56 -36.18 -46.52
N SER A 3 -52.10 -35.59 -47.64
CA SER A 3 -52.84 -35.10 -48.84
C SER A 3 -53.12 -33.58 -48.89
N ARG A 4 -52.90 -32.83 -49.99
CA ARG A 4 -52.19 -33.02 -51.29
C ARG A 4 -51.91 -31.63 -51.95
N ARG A 5 -50.93 -31.54 -52.87
CA ARG A 5 -50.80 -30.46 -53.90
C ARG A 5 -51.34 -30.97 -55.26
N PRO A 6 -51.60 -30.08 -56.24
CA PRO A 6 -50.76 -29.96 -57.47
C PRO A 6 -50.37 -28.47 -57.77
N ARG A 7 -49.23 -28.09 -58.39
CA ARG A 7 -48.77 -28.23 -59.82
C ARG A 7 -49.74 -27.55 -60.82
N SER A 8 -49.33 -26.87 -61.91
CA SER A 8 -48.05 -26.75 -62.68
C SER A 8 -48.11 -25.44 -63.54
N SER A 9 -47.14 -24.96 -64.34
CA SER A 9 -45.66 -25.07 -64.49
C SER A 9 -45.21 -24.27 -65.75
N ARG A 10 -43.95 -23.81 -65.86
CA ARG A 10 -43.07 -23.83 -67.08
C ARG A 10 -41.77 -22.99 -66.97
N GLN A 11 -40.74 -23.48 -67.64
CA GLN A 11 -39.41 -22.88 -67.94
C GLN A 11 -39.21 -23.02 -69.48
N PRO A 12 -38.19 -22.43 -70.17
CA PRO A 12 -36.79 -22.91 -70.07
C PRO A 12 -35.65 -21.87 -70.33
N ASP A 13 -34.40 -22.28 -70.04
CA ASP A 13 -33.10 -22.06 -70.76
C ASP A 13 -32.66 -20.70 -71.38
N ALA A 14 -31.36 -20.34 -71.52
CA ALA A 14 -30.09 -20.94 -71.05
C ALA A 14 -28.86 -19.99 -71.22
N THR A 15 -27.78 -20.25 -70.44
CA THR A 15 -26.34 -19.98 -70.70
C THR A 15 -25.80 -18.61 -71.16
N LYS A 16 -24.79 -18.06 -70.44
CA LYS A 16 -23.35 -18.14 -70.83
C LYS A 16 -22.41 -17.50 -69.77
N HIS A 17 -21.13 -17.89 -69.82
CA HIS A 17 -20.03 -17.35 -69.01
C HIS A 17 -19.59 -15.94 -69.46
N ASP A 18 -18.96 -15.17 -68.57
CA ASP A 18 -17.68 -14.53 -68.91
C ASP A 18 -16.82 -14.12 -67.69
N THR A 19 -15.50 -14.01 -67.90
CA THR A 19 -14.50 -13.63 -66.87
C THR A 19 -13.60 -12.51 -67.41
N VAL A 20 -13.50 -11.35 -66.74
CA VAL A 20 -12.50 -10.31 -67.11
C VAL A 20 -11.85 -9.68 -65.87
N GLN A 21 -10.54 -9.47 -65.93
CA GLN A 21 -9.71 -8.84 -64.89
C GLN A 21 -9.57 -7.32 -65.06
N ARG A 22 -9.39 -6.60 -63.94
CA ARG A 22 -8.62 -5.35 -63.71
C ARG A 22 -8.66 -4.20 -64.74
N PRO A 23 -8.67 -2.95 -64.23
CA PRO A 23 -7.46 -2.13 -64.44
C PRO A 23 -6.96 -1.39 -63.18
N ALA A 24 -5.80 -0.74 -63.29
CA ALA A 24 -5.11 -0.10 -62.18
C ALA A 24 -5.00 1.44 -62.30
N LYS A 25 -4.96 2.11 -61.13
CA LYS A 25 -4.34 3.41 -60.81
C LYS A 25 -4.46 4.59 -61.81
N LYS A 26 -5.12 5.67 -61.36
CA LYS A 26 -4.60 7.04 -61.52
C LYS A 26 -4.58 7.77 -60.16
N ARG A 27 -3.50 8.52 -59.92
CA ARG A 27 -3.26 9.30 -58.70
C ARG A 27 -4.18 10.53 -58.67
N ARG A 28 -4.60 10.94 -57.47
CA ARG A 28 -4.71 12.38 -57.14
C ARG A 28 -4.24 12.60 -55.70
N THR A 29 -3.57 13.73 -55.50
CA THR A 29 -2.77 14.08 -54.33
C THR A 29 -3.56 14.94 -53.34
N GLY A 30 -3.38 14.70 -52.05
CA GLY A 30 -4.00 15.48 -50.96
C GLY A 30 -3.27 15.22 -49.66
N THR A 31 -2.30 16.09 -49.36
CA THR A 31 -1.56 16.30 -48.10
C THR A 31 -2.06 15.54 -46.85
N ARG A 32 -1.26 14.59 -46.35
CA ARG A 32 -1.20 14.27 -44.92
C ARG A 32 -0.20 15.20 -44.25
N ASN A 33 -0.58 15.77 -43.11
CA ASN A 33 0.39 16.27 -42.13
C ASN A 33 0.86 15.06 -41.33
N ASP A 34 1.97 14.45 -41.75
CA ASP A 34 2.64 13.42 -40.96
C ASP A 34 3.42 14.12 -39.83
N ALA A 35 2.76 14.29 -38.68
CA ALA A 35 3.47 14.47 -37.42
C ALA A 35 4.16 13.12 -37.07
N PRO A 36 5.41 13.10 -36.57
CA PRO A 36 6.09 11.83 -36.32
C PRO A 36 5.33 10.97 -35.31
N LEU A 37 5.22 9.67 -35.59
CA LEU A 37 4.99 8.69 -34.54
C LEU A 37 6.19 8.76 -33.58
N GLU A 38 5.99 9.25 -32.36
CA GLU A 38 6.97 9.02 -31.30
C GLU A 38 7.04 7.53 -31.01
N SER A 39 8.17 6.94 -31.39
CA SER A 39 8.54 5.58 -31.08
C SER A 39 8.79 5.46 -29.57
N LEU A 40 7.77 5.05 -28.81
CA LEU A 40 7.95 4.56 -27.44
C LEU A 40 8.60 3.18 -27.47
N GLU A 41 9.88 3.15 -27.84
CA GLU A 41 10.77 2.05 -27.48
C GLU A 41 10.85 1.98 -25.94
N PRO A 42 10.81 0.77 -25.34
CA PRO A 42 11.05 0.62 -23.92
C PRO A 42 12.55 0.78 -23.66
N THR A 43 13.00 2.00 -23.39
CA THR A 43 14.37 2.26 -22.93
C THR A 43 14.65 1.47 -21.65
N ALA A 44 15.78 0.78 -21.62
CA ALA A 44 16.21 0.01 -20.45
C ALA A 44 16.43 0.92 -19.22
N ASP A 45 16.37 0.32 -18.03
CA ASP A 45 16.33 0.99 -16.73
C ASP A 45 17.46 2.02 -16.49
N SER A 46 17.20 3.30 -16.80
CA SER A 46 18.06 4.44 -16.43
C SER A 46 17.41 5.42 -15.42
N ASN A 47 16.08 5.59 -15.44
CA ASN A 47 15.37 6.55 -14.58
C ASN A 47 14.90 5.99 -13.21
N LYS A 48 15.10 4.70 -12.90
CA LYS A 48 14.62 4.13 -11.62
C LYS A 48 15.41 4.58 -10.38
N SER A 49 16.65 5.02 -10.54
CA SER A 49 17.51 5.49 -9.43
C SER A 49 16.98 6.79 -8.81
N GLN A 50 16.58 7.76 -9.63
CA GLN A 50 16.35 9.16 -9.23
C GLN A 50 15.26 9.38 -8.16
N TRP A 51 14.33 8.44 -7.96
CA TRP A 51 13.22 8.58 -7.01
C TRP A 51 13.15 7.45 -5.97
N THR A 52 14.27 6.75 -5.73
CA THR A 52 14.35 5.70 -4.71
C THR A 52 14.51 6.32 -3.32
N THR A 53 13.59 6.00 -2.42
CA THR A 53 13.73 6.25 -0.98
C THR A 53 14.24 4.97 -0.32
N TYR A 54 15.27 5.11 0.51
CA TYR A 54 15.86 4.03 1.29
C TYR A 54 15.49 4.20 2.76
N ARG A 55 15.43 3.10 3.50
CA ARG A 55 15.47 3.09 4.96
C ARG A 55 16.90 2.85 5.43
N VAL A 56 17.29 3.43 6.56
CA VAL A 56 18.55 3.11 7.25
C VAL A 56 18.27 2.78 8.71
N SER A 57 18.72 1.61 9.18
CA SER A 57 18.47 1.08 10.52
C SER A 57 19.43 -0.07 10.87
N PRO A 58 19.74 -0.32 12.15
CA PRO A 58 19.57 0.59 13.29
C PRO A 58 20.63 1.69 13.23
N ILE A 59 20.27 2.91 13.62
CA ILE A 59 21.18 4.05 13.74
C ILE A 59 21.59 4.18 15.21
N PRO A 60 22.89 4.11 15.56
CA PRO A 60 23.32 4.22 16.95
C PRO A 60 22.95 5.58 17.58
N ASN A 61 22.68 5.59 18.89
CA ASN A 61 22.30 6.78 19.63
C ASN A 61 23.40 7.86 19.70
N THR A 62 24.65 7.52 19.37
CA THR A 62 25.79 8.44 19.25
C THR A 62 25.64 9.46 18.12
N TYR A 63 24.87 9.14 17.07
CA TYR A 63 24.64 10.05 15.95
C TYR A 63 23.46 11.00 16.21
N ASN A 64 23.56 12.25 15.77
CA ASN A 64 22.40 13.11 15.52
C ASN A 64 22.15 13.21 14.00
N ALA A 65 21.10 13.90 13.58
CA ALA A 65 20.76 13.98 12.14
C ALA A 65 21.92 14.55 11.29
N THR A 66 22.68 15.53 11.81
CA THR A 66 23.84 16.11 11.13
C THR A 66 25.02 15.15 11.09
N SER A 67 25.46 14.60 12.24
CA SER A 67 26.61 13.69 12.25
C SER A 67 26.33 12.36 11.52
N PHE A 68 25.06 11.94 11.45
CA PHE A 68 24.63 10.82 10.61
C PHE A 68 24.68 11.14 9.11
N HIS A 69 24.26 12.35 8.70
CA HIS A 69 24.36 12.81 7.32
C HIS A 69 25.81 12.82 6.84
N ASP A 70 26.69 13.43 7.63
CA ASP A 70 28.14 13.49 7.34
C ASP A 70 28.76 12.08 7.27
N ALA A 71 28.43 11.21 8.23
CA ALA A 71 28.93 9.84 8.26
C ALA A 71 28.51 9.02 7.02
N LEU A 72 27.24 9.12 6.60
CA LEU A 72 26.77 8.51 5.36
C LEU A 72 27.46 9.12 4.14
N ARG A 73 27.63 10.44 4.09
CA ARG A 73 28.28 11.14 2.97
C ARG A 73 29.72 10.68 2.77
N ILE A 74 30.47 10.53 3.85
CA ILE A 74 31.86 10.04 3.86
C ILE A 74 31.91 8.55 3.49
N SER A 75 31.18 7.69 4.20
CA SER A 75 31.29 6.23 4.02
C SER A 75 30.74 5.72 2.68
N LEU A 76 29.70 6.36 2.13
CA LEU A 76 29.19 6.05 0.79
C LEU A 76 29.99 6.72 -0.33
N ARG A 77 31.00 7.55 0.00
CA ARG A 77 31.85 8.29 -0.94
C ARG A 77 31.03 9.12 -1.94
N LEU A 78 30.02 9.83 -1.44
CA LEU A 78 29.11 10.61 -2.29
C LEU A 78 29.87 11.70 -3.05
N GLU A 79 29.52 11.90 -4.31
CA GLU A 79 30.14 12.95 -5.12
C GLU A 79 29.74 14.34 -4.63
N SER A 80 30.52 15.36 -5.01
CA SER A 80 30.30 16.74 -4.57
C SER A 80 28.90 17.26 -4.94
N HIS A 81 28.39 16.84 -6.11
CA HIS A 81 27.06 17.21 -6.61
C HIS A 81 25.91 16.35 -6.05
N THR A 82 26.20 15.13 -5.56
CA THR A 82 25.16 14.24 -5.04
C THR A 82 24.58 14.78 -3.74
N THR A 83 23.29 15.11 -3.75
CA THR A 83 22.56 15.60 -2.58
C THR A 83 21.96 14.41 -1.82
N LEU A 84 22.34 14.25 -0.55
CA LEU A 84 21.69 13.35 0.40
C LEU A 84 20.63 14.12 1.18
N THR A 85 19.40 13.64 1.20
CA THR A 85 18.30 14.20 1.99
C THR A 85 17.82 13.17 3.02
N ILE A 86 17.79 13.55 4.30
CA ILE A 86 17.13 12.80 5.37
C ILE A 86 15.72 13.39 5.53
N HIS A 87 14.69 12.57 5.30
CA HIS A 87 13.28 13.00 5.35
C HIS A 87 12.60 12.67 6.67
N SER A 88 12.95 11.51 7.25
CA SER A 88 12.57 11.15 8.62
C SER A 88 13.79 10.61 9.34
N PHE A 89 13.79 10.78 10.67
CA PHE A 89 14.86 10.34 11.54
C PHE A 89 14.27 10.22 12.96
N GLY A 90 14.34 9.04 13.58
CA GLY A 90 13.87 8.82 14.95
C GLY A 90 13.53 7.37 15.26
N SER A 91 12.95 7.10 16.43
CA SER A 91 12.86 5.73 16.96
C SER A 91 11.71 4.91 16.37
N ASP A 92 12.01 3.69 15.94
CA ASP A 92 11.01 2.71 15.52
C ASP A 92 10.26 2.09 16.72
N TRP A 93 9.44 1.07 16.47
CA TRP A 93 8.68 0.39 17.53
C TRP A 93 9.54 -0.50 18.45
N SER A 94 10.76 -0.84 18.05
CA SER A 94 11.75 -1.56 18.85
C SER A 94 12.72 -0.62 19.60
N GLN A 95 12.46 0.70 19.58
CA GLN A 95 13.35 1.75 20.09
C GLN A 95 14.70 1.84 19.33
N GLN A 96 14.77 1.28 18.12
CA GLN A 96 15.91 1.43 17.22
C GLN A 96 15.71 2.65 16.33
N ARG A 97 16.66 3.59 16.36
CA ARG A 97 16.57 4.79 15.51
C ARG A 97 16.73 4.39 14.05
N THR A 98 15.86 4.97 13.24
CA THR A 98 15.69 4.67 11.82
C THR A 98 15.55 5.98 11.07
N ALA A 99 16.07 6.04 9.84
CA ALA A 99 15.90 7.18 8.96
C ALA A 99 15.34 6.76 7.61
N THR A 100 14.60 7.66 6.94
CA THR A 100 14.31 7.53 5.51
C THR A 100 15.09 8.56 4.72
N ILE A 101 15.82 8.12 3.70
CA ILE A 101 16.75 8.95 2.93
C ILE A 101 16.50 8.84 1.42
N THR A 102 16.85 9.90 0.69
CA THR A 102 16.98 9.88 -0.77
C THR A 102 18.31 10.47 -1.19
N PHE A 103 18.79 10.08 -2.37
CA PHE A 103 19.91 10.73 -3.05
C PHE A 103 19.39 11.38 -4.33
N SER A 104 19.98 12.49 -4.78
CA SER A 104 19.75 12.99 -6.15
C SER A 104 20.17 11.96 -7.19
N ASP A 105 21.25 11.24 -6.89
CA ASP A 105 21.90 10.24 -7.73
C ASP A 105 22.26 9.05 -6.85
N THR A 106 21.79 7.84 -7.20
CA THR A 106 22.03 6.63 -6.39
C THR A 106 23.54 6.34 -6.29
N PRO A 107 24.11 6.18 -5.08
CA PRO A 107 25.52 5.83 -4.91
C PRO A 107 25.82 4.46 -5.52
N SER A 108 27.02 4.28 -6.09
CA SER A 108 27.35 3.07 -6.84
C SER A 108 27.26 1.78 -6.01
N GLY A 109 27.59 1.84 -4.72
CA GLY A 109 27.43 0.73 -3.78
C GLY A 109 25.98 0.38 -3.40
N LEU A 110 24.98 1.19 -3.81
CA LEU A 110 23.55 1.02 -3.54
C LEU A 110 22.72 0.77 -4.81
N TYR A 111 23.35 0.53 -5.96
CA TYR A 111 22.64 0.03 -7.13
C TYR A 111 22.17 -1.41 -6.88
N SER A 112 20.91 -1.68 -7.22
CA SER A 112 20.39 -3.05 -7.31
C SER A 112 20.93 -3.72 -8.57
N VAL A 113 22.11 -4.34 -8.45
CA VAL A 113 22.69 -5.10 -9.56
C VAL A 113 21.82 -6.33 -9.82
N GLY A 114 21.00 -6.26 -10.86
CA GLY A 114 20.49 -7.45 -11.52
C GLY A 114 21.51 -7.90 -12.54
N VAL A 115 22.26 -8.96 -12.24
CA VAL A 115 22.84 -9.79 -13.31
C VAL A 115 21.69 -10.55 -13.95
N ASP A 116 21.71 -10.70 -15.27
CA ASP A 116 20.59 -11.19 -16.07
C ASP A 116 19.98 -12.51 -15.56
N ASP A 117 18.65 -12.51 -15.44
CA ASP A 117 17.74 -13.64 -15.18
C ASP A 117 18.10 -14.67 -14.07
N VAL A 118 17.10 -15.01 -13.24
CA VAL A 118 17.10 -16.11 -12.24
C VAL A 118 17.75 -15.84 -10.86
N CYS A 119 18.40 -14.70 -10.59
CA CYS A 119 18.80 -14.34 -9.21
C CYS A 119 18.31 -12.95 -8.76
N GLY A 120 17.92 -12.83 -7.48
CA GLY A 120 17.14 -11.71 -6.96
C GLY A 120 17.88 -10.37 -6.94
N LYS A 121 17.14 -9.27 -7.11
CA LYS A 121 17.65 -7.91 -6.94
C LYS A 121 18.04 -7.67 -5.48
N THR A 122 19.26 -7.18 -5.24
CA THR A 122 19.65 -6.68 -3.92
C THR A 122 18.71 -5.56 -3.48
N THR A 123 18.10 -5.73 -2.31
CA THR A 123 17.21 -4.75 -1.66
C THR A 123 17.67 -4.36 -0.26
N GLU A 124 18.83 -4.87 0.16
CA GLU A 124 19.44 -4.64 1.48
C GLU A 124 20.97 -4.58 1.34
N TRP A 125 21.62 -3.61 1.99
CA TRP A 125 23.06 -3.37 1.99
C TRP A 125 23.56 -3.08 3.40
N LYS A 126 24.61 -3.75 3.85
CA LYS A 126 25.28 -3.45 5.14
C LYS A 126 26.44 -2.49 4.90
N VAL A 127 26.43 -1.35 5.58
CA VAL A 127 27.39 -0.25 5.39
C VAL A 127 28.04 0.11 6.71
N ASN A 128 29.37 0.18 6.72
CA ASN A 128 30.12 0.68 7.86
C ASN A 128 30.22 2.22 7.78
N ILE A 129 29.57 2.90 8.70
CA ILE A 129 29.64 4.36 8.86
C ILE A 129 30.70 4.72 9.91
N VAL A 130 31.44 5.80 9.67
CA VAL A 130 32.45 6.31 10.61
C VAL A 130 31.93 7.60 11.22
N HIS A 131 31.85 7.68 12.55
CA HIS A 131 31.38 8.86 13.25
C HIS A 131 32.38 10.02 13.06
N PRO A 132 31.96 11.19 12.53
CA PRO A 132 32.86 12.25 12.07
C PRO A 132 33.72 12.89 13.17
N LEU A 133 33.34 12.72 14.45
CA LEU A 133 34.00 13.35 15.59
C LEU A 133 34.73 12.39 16.54
N SER A 134 34.61 11.06 16.38
CA SER A 134 35.10 10.10 17.38
C SER A 134 35.84 8.89 16.83
N THR A 135 36.06 8.80 15.51
CA THR A 135 36.65 7.65 14.78
C THR A 135 35.98 6.29 15.00
N GLN A 136 34.94 6.23 15.83
CA GLN A 136 34.07 5.08 16.00
C GLN A 136 33.50 4.65 14.65
N THR A 137 33.51 3.35 14.40
CA THR A 137 32.90 2.74 13.22
C THR A 137 31.73 1.89 13.65
N ASP A 138 30.57 2.11 13.06
CA ASP A 138 29.33 1.38 13.33
C ASP A 138 28.77 0.79 12.04
N THR A 139 28.06 -0.34 12.12
CA THR A 139 27.40 -0.94 10.94
C THR A 139 25.92 -0.58 10.94
N VAL A 140 25.45 0.01 9.83
CA VAL A 140 24.02 0.23 9.55
C VAL A 140 23.55 -0.64 8.41
N CYS A 141 22.27 -1.01 8.40
CA CYS A 141 21.62 -1.61 7.26
C CYS A 141 20.89 -0.52 6.46
N ILE A 142 21.08 -0.49 5.15
CA ILE A 142 20.32 0.34 4.21
C ILE A 142 19.41 -0.61 3.43
N ASP A 143 18.10 -0.36 3.35
CA ASP A 143 17.17 -1.22 2.60
C ASP A 143 16.15 -0.44 1.76
N THR A 144 15.59 -1.12 0.77
CA THR A 144 14.52 -0.62 -0.12
C THR A 144 13.25 -1.45 -0.02
N HIS A 145 13.06 -2.25 1.02
CA HIS A 145 11.89 -3.12 1.18
C HIS A 145 10.99 -2.75 2.37
N PHE A 146 11.49 -1.97 3.33
CA PHE A 146 10.76 -1.37 4.45
C PHE A 146 9.95 -2.40 5.28
N LYS A 147 10.55 -3.57 5.56
CA LYS A 147 9.87 -4.66 6.30
C LYS A 147 9.86 -4.36 7.80
N GLY A 148 8.74 -4.63 8.47
CA GLY A 148 8.50 -4.22 9.85
C GLY A 148 8.04 -2.75 9.94
N PHE A 149 8.24 -2.12 11.09
CA PHE A 149 7.91 -0.72 11.26
C PHE A 149 8.99 0.21 10.69
N THR A 150 8.57 1.37 10.19
CA THR A 150 9.46 2.47 9.82
C THR A 150 8.81 3.80 10.20
N PRO A 151 9.42 4.64 11.06
CA PRO A 151 8.93 5.99 11.32
C PRO A 151 9.10 6.87 10.08
N VAL A 152 8.04 7.56 9.68
CA VAL A 152 8.01 8.45 8.52
C VAL A 152 7.66 9.90 8.87
N SER A 153 7.17 10.21 10.08
CA SER A 153 7.23 11.60 10.57
C SER A 153 8.68 12.00 10.87
N PRO A 154 9.10 13.26 10.66
CA PRO A 154 10.36 13.76 11.21
C PRO A 154 10.23 13.90 12.73
N LEU A 155 11.00 13.12 13.49
CA LEU A 155 10.94 13.09 14.95
C LEU A 155 12.06 13.99 15.50
N ALA A 156 11.78 15.29 15.61
CA ALA A 156 12.70 16.23 16.26
C ALA A 156 12.85 15.93 17.77
N ASN A 157 11.79 15.41 18.38
CA ASN A 157 11.75 14.91 19.75
C ASN A 157 10.75 13.74 19.85
N ASP A 158 11.24 12.54 20.17
CA ASP A 158 10.41 11.33 20.26
C ASP A 158 9.32 11.41 21.36
N GLU A 159 9.49 12.29 22.35
CA GLU A 159 8.59 12.46 23.51
C GLU A 159 7.41 13.43 23.25
N GLU A 160 7.48 14.27 22.22
CA GLU A 160 6.39 15.23 21.90
C GLU A 160 5.20 14.58 21.18
N HIS A 161 5.35 13.35 20.71
CA HIS A 161 4.34 12.61 19.97
C HIS A 161 3.44 11.80 20.92
N LEU A 162 2.20 12.26 21.06
CA LEU A 162 1.20 11.69 21.98
C LEU A 162 0.42 10.52 21.39
N ILE A 163 0.39 10.38 20.05
CA ILE A 163 -0.46 9.41 19.34
C ILE A 163 0.37 8.76 18.23
N ASP A 164 0.30 7.43 18.13
CA ASP A 164 0.95 6.67 17.07
C ASP A 164 -0.06 6.33 15.96
N CYS A 165 0.27 6.71 14.73
CA CYS A 165 -0.49 6.41 13.51
C CYS A 165 0.24 5.37 12.67
N ILE A 166 -0.40 4.25 12.37
CA ILE A 166 0.19 3.14 11.62
C ILE A 166 -0.47 3.00 10.25
N ALA A 167 0.31 3.24 9.20
CA ALA A 167 -0.09 3.05 7.81
C ALA A 167 0.27 1.64 7.31
N ILE A 168 -0.73 0.91 6.82
CA ILE A 168 -0.66 -0.48 6.38
C ILE A 168 -1.03 -0.53 4.89
N HIS A 169 -0.08 -0.98 4.06
CA HIS A 169 -0.24 -1.02 2.61
C HIS A 169 -1.13 -2.16 2.12
N GLY A 170 -1.61 -2.06 0.88
CA GLY A 170 -2.33 -3.14 0.20
C GLY A 170 -1.43 -4.22 -0.39
N TRP A 171 -2.05 -5.29 -0.90
CA TRP A 171 -1.37 -6.39 -1.58
C TRP A 171 -0.69 -5.96 -2.88
N GLY A 172 0.49 -6.50 -3.18
CA GLY A 172 1.25 -6.17 -4.39
C GLY A 172 1.72 -4.72 -4.41
N SER A 173 1.67 -4.05 -3.25
CA SER A 173 2.12 -2.68 -3.04
C SER A 173 3.34 -2.69 -2.12
N HIS A 174 4.23 -1.73 -2.34
CA HIS A 174 5.42 -1.52 -1.51
C HIS A 174 5.06 -0.64 -0.30
N ALA A 175 5.58 -0.92 0.90
CA ALA A 175 5.18 -0.22 2.13
C ALA A 175 5.25 1.33 2.05
N LEU A 176 6.36 1.91 1.59
CA LEU A 176 6.46 3.36 1.32
C LEU A 176 5.78 3.74 -0.01
N GLY A 177 6.15 3.10 -1.13
CA GLY A 177 5.65 3.40 -2.48
C GLY A 177 4.13 3.28 -2.68
N GLY A 178 3.41 2.57 -1.80
CA GLY A 178 1.96 2.48 -1.79
C GLY A 178 1.26 3.80 -1.43
N PHE A 179 1.93 4.66 -0.67
CA PHE A 179 1.45 5.99 -0.27
C PHE A 179 2.21 7.13 -0.97
N LYS A 180 3.14 6.80 -1.88
CA LYS A 180 3.96 7.77 -2.63
C LYS A 180 3.23 8.25 -3.88
N ALA A 181 3.35 9.53 -4.20
CA ALA A 181 2.87 10.07 -5.47
C ALA A 181 3.60 9.42 -6.66
N HIS A 182 2.93 9.38 -7.81
CA HIS A 182 3.50 8.80 -9.03
C HIS A 182 4.66 9.64 -9.56
N ASN A 183 5.75 8.98 -9.96
CA ASN A 183 6.95 9.59 -10.55
C ASN A 183 7.58 10.71 -9.70
N ASP A 184 7.38 10.66 -8.38
CA ASP A 184 7.85 11.65 -7.42
C ASP A 184 8.58 10.96 -6.25
N THR A 185 9.35 11.72 -5.46
CA THR A 185 9.78 11.33 -4.12
C THR A 185 8.72 11.62 -3.05
N TYR A 186 7.78 12.53 -3.33
CA TYR A 186 6.75 12.98 -2.38
C TYR A 186 5.85 11.84 -1.88
N MET A 187 5.74 11.74 -0.55
CA MET A 187 4.94 10.74 0.15
C MET A 187 4.17 11.43 1.28
N TRP A 188 2.86 11.58 1.10
CA TRP A 188 2.04 12.53 1.89
C TRP A 188 2.05 12.27 3.40
N LEU A 189 2.19 11.02 3.85
CA LEU A 189 2.31 10.67 5.27
C LEU A 189 3.58 11.26 5.91
N ARG A 190 4.69 11.29 5.15
CA ARG A 190 6.00 11.80 5.57
C ARG A 190 6.09 13.31 5.42
N ASP A 191 5.62 13.82 4.29
CA ASP A 191 6.00 15.15 3.82
C ASP A 191 5.00 16.26 4.18
N SER A 192 3.72 15.93 4.33
CA SER A 192 2.66 16.92 4.61
C SER A 192 1.87 16.56 5.87
N LEU A 193 1.40 15.32 6.02
CA LEU A 193 0.64 14.90 7.19
C LEU A 193 1.42 15.14 8.49
N ALA A 194 2.71 14.80 8.51
CA ALA A 194 3.55 14.98 9.68
C ALA A 194 3.87 16.46 10.00
N LYS A 195 3.68 17.38 9.05
CA LYS A 195 3.76 18.84 9.28
C LYS A 195 2.41 19.41 9.72
N ASP A 196 1.33 18.95 9.11
CA ASP A 196 -0.04 19.37 9.40
C ASP A 196 -0.54 18.86 10.77
N LEU A 197 -0.03 17.71 11.24
CA LEU A 197 -0.36 17.07 12.52
C LEU A 197 0.90 16.63 13.29
N PRO A 198 1.73 17.56 13.81
CA PRO A 198 3.02 17.24 14.41
C PRO A 198 2.95 16.35 15.65
N ARG A 199 1.83 16.36 16.40
CA ARG A 199 1.62 15.45 17.55
C ARG A 199 1.38 13.98 17.16
N LEU A 200 1.18 13.71 15.87
CA LEU A 200 0.92 12.38 15.32
C LEU A 200 2.23 11.78 14.78
N ARG A 201 2.79 10.79 15.47
CA ARG A 201 3.93 10.04 14.93
C ARG A 201 3.43 8.99 13.95
N VAL A 202 3.80 9.13 12.69
CA VAL A 202 3.37 8.22 11.63
C VAL A 202 4.43 7.17 11.37
N PHE A 203 4.02 5.91 11.39
CA PHE A 203 4.77 4.75 10.95
C PHE A 203 4.16 4.16 9.69
N ILE A 204 4.97 3.56 8.83
CA ILE A 204 4.50 2.51 7.91
C ILE A 204 4.81 1.13 8.50
N TYR A 205 3.91 0.18 8.30
CA TYR A 205 4.12 -1.24 8.55
C TYR A 205 4.24 -1.97 7.22
N GLY A 206 5.43 -2.48 6.91
CA GLY A 206 5.70 -3.25 5.71
C GLY A 206 5.79 -4.76 5.96
N TYR A 207 5.12 -5.53 5.11
CA TYR A 207 5.13 -6.99 5.16
C TYR A 207 5.36 -7.60 3.77
N ALA A 208 5.91 -8.82 3.73
CA ALA A 208 6.37 -9.45 2.50
C ALA A 208 5.20 -9.99 1.67
N CYS A 209 4.56 -9.13 0.88
CA CYS A 209 3.34 -9.41 0.13
C CYS A 209 3.52 -9.30 -1.39
N ASP A 210 4.61 -9.89 -1.89
CA ASP A 210 4.89 -10.00 -3.32
C ASP A 210 4.00 -11.08 -3.96
N LEU A 211 3.43 -10.77 -5.12
CA LEU A 211 2.53 -11.63 -5.89
C LEU A 211 3.29 -12.59 -6.84
N THR A 212 4.62 -12.44 -6.94
CA THR A 212 5.45 -13.08 -7.97
C THR A 212 6.48 -14.06 -7.42
N THR A 213 6.92 -13.91 -6.17
CA THR A 213 7.91 -14.81 -5.55
C THR A 213 7.27 -16.07 -4.98
N ALA A 214 7.77 -17.24 -5.38
CA ALA A 214 7.21 -18.55 -4.99
C ALA A 214 7.69 -19.06 -3.62
N GLU A 215 8.59 -18.33 -2.95
CA GLU A 215 9.36 -18.80 -1.79
C GLU A 215 8.66 -18.60 -0.44
N SER A 216 7.61 -17.78 -0.37
CA SER A 216 6.87 -17.51 0.85
C SER A 216 5.45 -18.06 0.79
N ILE A 217 5.07 -18.79 1.84
CA ILE A 217 3.70 -19.25 2.10
C ILE A 217 2.99 -18.38 3.16
N SER A 218 3.60 -17.28 3.59
CA SER A 218 3.04 -16.41 4.64
C SER A 218 1.80 -15.69 4.13
N GLY A 219 0.68 -15.87 4.86
CA GLY A 219 -0.62 -15.33 4.50
C GLY A 219 -1.08 -14.19 5.40
N VAL A 220 -2.36 -13.83 5.28
CA VAL A 220 -2.98 -12.73 6.05
C VAL A 220 -2.82 -12.89 7.56
N ASP A 221 -2.97 -14.12 8.08
CA ASP A 221 -2.82 -14.41 9.51
C ASP A 221 -1.39 -14.17 10.02
N ASP A 222 -0.34 -14.51 9.24
CA ASP A 222 1.06 -14.28 9.63
C ASP A 222 1.40 -12.80 9.71
N TYR A 223 0.91 -12.00 8.75
CA TYR A 223 1.09 -10.55 8.75
C TYR A 223 0.36 -9.91 9.93
N ALA A 224 -0.87 -10.35 10.21
CA ALA A 224 -1.68 -9.85 11.31
C ALA A 224 -1.08 -10.18 12.68
N ASP A 225 -0.56 -11.40 12.85
CA ASP A 225 0.07 -11.84 14.08
C ASP A 225 1.45 -11.20 14.31
N THR A 226 2.17 -10.89 13.23
CA THR A 226 3.40 -10.10 13.27
C THR A 226 3.10 -8.64 13.66
N LEU A 227 2.10 -8.01 13.04
CA LEU A 227 1.65 -6.66 13.42
C LEU A 227 1.26 -6.61 14.90
N ARG A 228 0.41 -7.55 15.36
CA ARG A 228 0.00 -7.69 16.77
C ARG A 228 1.20 -7.75 17.71
N ARG A 229 2.14 -8.68 17.47
CA ARG A 229 3.31 -8.87 18.35
C ARG A 229 4.22 -7.66 18.38
N LEU A 230 4.46 -7.01 17.24
CA LEU A 230 5.29 -5.81 17.21
C LEU A 230 4.66 -4.68 18.03
N LEU A 231 3.34 -4.50 17.99
CA LEU A 231 2.64 -3.39 18.67
C LEU A 231 2.81 -3.36 20.20
N ARG A 232 3.17 -4.48 20.86
CA ARG A 232 3.18 -4.61 22.33
C ARG A 232 4.08 -3.61 23.08
N ASN A 233 5.13 -3.08 22.44
CA ASN A 233 6.16 -2.29 23.12
C ASN A 233 5.81 -0.79 23.36
N ARG A 234 4.62 -0.30 23.00
CA ARG A 234 4.26 1.13 23.18
C ARG A 234 2.85 1.27 23.74
N ARG A 235 2.69 2.15 24.72
CA ARG A 235 1.45 2.36 25.47
C ARG A 235 0.86 3.76 25.22
N VAL A 236 0.48 4.01 23.97
CA VAL A 236 -0.13 5.27 23.50
C VAL A 236 -1.39 5.00 22.68
N PRO A 237 -2.29 5.99 22.49
CA PRO A 237 -3.41 5.86 21.58
C PRO A 237 -2.96 5.51 20.16
N LEU A 238 -3.66 4.54 19.56
CA LEU A 238 -3.37 4.00 18.25
C LEU A 238 -4.41 4.47 17.23
N VAL A 239 -3.91 5.00 16.12
CA VAL A 239 -4.67 5.33 14.90
C VAL A 239 -4.11 4.50 13.75
N PHE A 240 -4.98 4.08 12.82
CA PHE A 240 -4.56 3.30 11.65
C PHE A 240 -4.97 3.96 10.33
N ILE A 241 -4.16 3.76 9.31
CA ILE A 241 -4.47 4.06 7.90
C ILE A 241 -4.26 2.74 7.16
N ALA A 242 -5.32 2.10 6.69
CA ALA A 242 -5.21 0.75 6.14
C ALA A 242 -5.81 0.68 4.74
N HIS A 243 -4.98 0.31 3.75
CA HIS A 243 -5.38 0.21 2.34
C HIS A 243 -5.62 -1.23 1.94
N SER A 244 -6.75 -1.50 1.28
CA SER A 244 -7.03 -2.80 0.64
C SER A 244 -6.82 -3.97 1.64
N LEU A 245 -5.97 -4.95 1.30
CA LEU A 245 -5.56 -6.06 2.19
C LEU A 245 -5.03 -5.60 3.55
N GLY A 246 -4.39 -4.44 3.67
CA GLY A 246 -3.89 -3.92 4.94
C GLY A 246 -4.99 -3.73 5.99
N GLY A 247 -6.23 -3.43 5.57
CA GLY A 247 -7.37 -3.38 6.48
C GLY A 247 -7.85 -4.75 6.94
N ILE A 248 -7.67 -5.79 6.13
CA ILE A 248 -7.95 -7.20 6.47
C ILE A 248 -6.91 -7.71 7.46
N VAL A 249 -5.63 -7.37 7.25
CA VAL A 249 -4.53 -7.60 8.21
C VAL A 249 -4.83 -6.91 9.56
N LEU A 250 -5.27 -5.65 9.55
CA LEU A 250 -5.65 -4.98 10.80
C LEU A 250 -6.85 -5.66 11.50
N LYS A 251 -7.91 -6.00 10.76
CA LYS A 251 -9.07 -6.71 11.32
C LYS A 251 -8.65 -8.01 12.01
N HIS A 252 -7.82 -8.83 11.37
CA HIS A 252 -7.26 -10.04 12.00
C HIS A 252 -6.43 -9.71 13.25
N ALA A 253 -5.54 -8.71 13.19
CA ALA A 253 -4.70 -8.34 14.32
C ALA A 253 -5.53 -7.97 15.57
N LEU A 254 -6.60 -7.19 15.37
CA LEU A 254 -7.52 -6.79 16.45
C LEU A 254 -8.35 -7.96 17.00
N ILE A 255 -8.80 -8.88 16.15
CA ILE A 255 -9.44 -10.13 16.58
C ILE A 255 -8.48 -10.95 17.44
N ARG A 256 -7.24 -11.15 16.98
CA ARG A 256 -6.21 -11.86 17.74
C ARG A 256 -5.85 -11.18 19.06
N MET A 257 -5.88 -9.85 19.14
CA MET A 257 -5.72 -9.13 20.42
C MET A 257 -6.88 -9.43 21.38
N LYS A 258 -8.13 -9.48 20.92
CA LYS A 258 -9.30 -9.80 21.74
C LYS A 258 -9.29 -11.25 22.24
N GLU A 259 -8.79 -12.17 21.42
CA GLU A 259 -8.61 -13.60 21.75
C GLU A 259 -7.43 -13.86 22.71
N SER A 260 -6.54 -12.88 22.88
CA SER A 260 -5.28 -13.05 23.62
C SER A 260 -5.45 -12.86 25.14
N SER A 261 -4.80 -13.72 25.92
CA SER A 261 -4.65 -13.56 27.37
C SER A 261 -3.47 -12.66 27.77
N ASP A 262 -2.82 -12.01 26.81
CA ASP A 262 -1.65 -11.16 27.00
C ASP A 262 -2.06 -9.73 27.35
N ASP A 263 -1.47 -9.14 28.39
CA ASP A 263 -1.86 -7.83 28.89
C ASP A 263 -1.53 -6.68 27.92
N ASP A 264 -0.46 -6.79 27.13
CA ASP A 264 -0.09 -5.75 26.17
C ASP A 264 -0.98 -5.80 24.93
N ASP A 265 -1.42 -6.98 24.49
CA ASP A 265 -2.45 -7.10 23.45
C ASP A 265 -3.78 -6.47 23.92
N ASN A 266 -4.20 -6.75 25.15
CA ASN A 266 -5.41 -6.18 25.74
C ASN A 266 -5.29 -4.65 25.93
N TYR A 267 -4.13 -4.16 26.34
CA TYR A 267 -3.84 -2.72 26.42
C TYR A 267 -3.92 -2.06 25.05
N ASN A 268 -3.28 -2.66 24.04
CA ASN A 268 -3.26 -2.15 22.68
C ASN A 268 -4.66 -2.09 22.06
N LEU A 269 -5.46 -3.13 22.23
CA LEU A 269 -6.84 -3.17 21.75
C LEU A 269 -7.69 -2.03 22.35
N ILE A 270 -7.55 -1.78 23.65
CA ILE A 270 -8.21 -0.65 24.33
C ILE A 270 -7.72 0.69 23.78
N SER A 271 -6.43 0.78 23.45
CA SER A 271 -5.77 1.99 22.95
C SER A 271 -6.11 2.32 21.49
N VAL A 272 -6.78 1.43 20.75
CA VAL A 272 -7.24 1.73 19.39
C VAL A 272 -8.35 2.76 19.39
N TYR A 273 -8.00 3.99 19.04
CA TYR A 273 -8.98 5.07 18.87
C TYR A 273 -9.70 4.95 17.53
N GLY A 274 -9.00 4.66 16.43
CA GLY A 274 -9.69 4.61 15.14
C GLY A 274 -8.84 4.19 13.94
N ALA A 275 -9.50 4.03 12.81
CA ALA A 275 -8.87 3.70 11.54
C ALA A 275 -9.51 4.43 10.36
N LEU A 276 -8.68 4.81 9.38
CA LEU A 276 -9.12 5.16 8.03
C LEU A 276 -8.93 3.93 7.13
N PHE A 277 -10.02 3.41 6.58
CA PHE A 277 -10.05 2.23 5.71
C PHE A 277 -10.21 2.65 4.24
N PHE A 278 -9.14 2.52 3.45
CA PHE A 278 -9.12 2.86 2.03
C PHE A 278 -9.36 1.63 1.17
N GLY A 279 -10.57 1.52 0.60
CA GLY A 279 -10.95 0.41 -0.28
C GLY A 279 -10.82 -0.95 0.41
N VAL A 280 -10.95 -1.02 1.74
CA VAL A 280 -10.75 -2.27 2.49
C VAL A 280 -11.87 -3.24 2.11
N PRO A 281 -11.55 -4.34 1.42
CA PRO A 281 -12.59 -5.16 0.81
C PRO A 281 -13.20 -6.01 1.94
N SER A 282 -14.38 -5.67 2.43
CA SER A 282 -14.97 -6.33 3.60
C SER A 282 -16.03 -7.39 3.25
N GLN A 283 -16.53 -7.39 2.02
CA GLN A 283 -17.57 -8.33 1.51
C GLN A 283 -17.20 -9.01 0.18
N GLY A 284 -15.94 -8.93 -0.24
CA GLY A 284 -15.50 -9.35 -1.57
C GLY A 284 -14.61 -8.32 -2.27
N MET A 285 -13.84 -8.77 -3.26
CA MET A 285 -13.28 -7.92 -4.32
C MET A 285 -13.22 -8.74 -5.62
N ASP A 286 -13.07 -8.06 -6.77
CA ASP A 286 -12.80 -8.74 -8.04
C ASP A 286 -11.33 -9.20 -8.05
N THR A 287 -11.13 -10.53 -8.09
CA THR A 287 -9.78 -11.12 -8.06
C THR A 287 -9.33 -11.74 -9.38
N GLU A 288 -10.17 -11.75 -10.41
CA GLU A 288 -9.99 -12.56 -11.62
C GLU A 288 -8.62 -12.33 -12.31
N ALA A 289 -8.28 -11.07 -12.56
CA ALA A 289 -7.02 -10.71 -13.21
C ALA A 289 -5.79 -10.98 -12.32
N LEU A 290 -5.92 -10.78 -11.01
CA LEU A 290 -4.86 -11.13 -10.06
C LEU A 290 -4.66 -12.64 -9.96
N ALA A 291 -5.75 -13.42 -10.04
CA ALA A 291 -5.70 -14.88 -10.02
C ALA A 291 -4.98 -15.44 -11.25
N ALA A 292 -5.21 -14.85 -12.42
CA ALA A 292 -4.46 -15.18 -13.64
C ALA A 292 -2.95 -14.86 -13.51
N MET A 293 -2.60 -13.74 -12.87
CA MET A 293 -1.18 -13.35 -12.64
C MET A 293 -0.47 -14.20 -11.60
N VAL A 294 -1.18 -14.58 -10.53
CA VAL A 294 -0.64 -15.45 -9.49
C VAL A 294 -0.49 -16.88 -10.00
N GLY A 295 -1.46 -17.40 -10.76
CA GLY A 295 -1.48 -18.80 -11.20
C GLY A 295 -1.54 -19.76 -10.02
N ASP A 296 -0.76 -20.84 -10.07
CA ASP A 296 -0.74 -21.91 -9.05
C ASP A 296 0.20 -21.64 -7.87
N LYS A 297 0.71 -20.41 -7.70
CA LYS A 297 1.58 -20.04 -6.56
C LYS A 297 0.79 -20.02 -5.23
N PRO A 298 1.44 -20.19 -4.06
CA PRO A 298 0.76 -20.23 -2.75
C PRO A 298 -0.19 -19.07 -2.47
N GLN A 299 0.16 -17.86 -2.93
CA GLN A 299 -0.65 -16.64 -2.82
C GLN A 299 -2.07 -16.77 -3.43
N ARG A 300 -2.31 -17.78 -4.27
CA ARG A 300 -3.62 -18.06 -4.88
C ARG A 300 -4.67 -18.40 -3.81
N TYR A 301 -4.23 -18.98 -2.69
CA TYR A 301 -5.08 -19.30 -1.54
C TYR A 301 -5.62 -18.02 -0.88
N ASP A 302 -4.75 -17.14 -0.36
CA ASP A 302 -5.16 -15.85 0.22
C ASP A 302 -6.04 -15.03 -0.75
N LEU A 303 -5.82 -15.16 -2.06
CA LEU A 303 -6.58 -14.43 -3.07
C LEU A 303 -7.99 -14.97 -3.19
N SER A 304 -8.18 -16.28 -3.05
CA SER A 304 -9.51 -16.88 -2.95
C SER A 304 -10.28 -16.43 -1.71
N LEU A 305 -9.58 -16.05 -0.61
CA LEU A 305 -10.20 -15.49 0.60
C LEU A 305 -10.64 -14.03 0.39
N LEU A 306 -9.95 -13.30 -0.49
CA LEU A 306 -10.35 -11.94 -0.89
C LEU A 306 -11.41 -11.91 -2.00
N ASP A 307 -11.68 -13.01 -2.68
CA ASP A 307 -12.69 -13.06 -3.73
C ASP A 307 -14.12 -12.81 -3.23
N GLN A 308 -14.94 -12.17 -4.06
CA GLN A 308 -16.32 -11.81 -3.74
C GLN A 308 -17.33 -12.96 -3.81
N GLU A 309 -17.05 -14.02 -4.57
CA GLU A 309 -17.91 -15.20 -4.64
C GLU A 309 -17.37 -16.31 -3.72
N VAL A 310 -16.08 -16.61 -3.84
CA VAL A 310 -15.44 -17.72 -3.09
C VAL A 310 -15.19 -17.35 -1.62
N GLY A 311 -14.68 -16.15 -1.37
CA GLY A 311 -14.26 -15.70 -0.03
C GLY A 311 -15.37 -15.15 0.86
N HIS A 312 -16.57 -14.91 0.34
CA HIS A 312 -17.59 -14.08 1.01
C HIS A 312 -17.96 -14.57 2.42
N ARG A 313 -18.07 -15.90 2.64
CA ARG A 313 -18.46 -16.48 3.94
C ARG A 313 -17.40 -16.25 5.01
N LEU A 314 -16.12 -16.37 4.65
CA LEU A 314 -15.00 -16.12 5.57
C LEU A 314 -14.93 -14.64 5.92
N ARG A 315 -15.17 -13.77 4.93
CA ARG A 315 -15.10 -12.31 5.08
C ARG A 315 -16.24 -11.75 5.91
N HIS A 316 -17.43 -12.31 5.75
CA HIS A 316 -18.56 -12.04 6.62
C HIS A 316 -18.25 -12.44 8.07
N ARG A 317 -17.75 -13.66 8.31
CA ARG A 317 -17.33 -14.11 9.65
C ARG A 317 -16.27 -13.20 10.26
N GLN A 318 -15.18 -12.92 9.53
CA GLN A 318 -14.13 -12.00 9.95
C GLN A 318 -14.71 -10.62 10.33
N HIS A 319 -15.67 -10.12 9.57
CA HIS A 319 -16.29 -8.83 9.87
C HIS A 319 -17.15 -8.88 11.16
N GLU A 320 -17.89 -9.96 11.41
CA GLU A 320 -18.56 -10.15 12.69
C GLU A 320 -17.58 -10.23 13.87
N ASP A 321 -16.49 -11.00 13.71
CA ASP A 321 -15.44 -11.14 14.73
C ASP A 321 -14.75 -9.79 14.99
N PHE A 322 -14.47 -9.00 13.95
CA PHE A 322 -13.95 -7.64 14.07
C PHE A 322 -14.92 -6.72 14.82
N CYS A 323 -16.22 -6.80 14.54
CA CYS A 323 -17.25 -6.04 15.27
C CYS A 323 -17.34 -6.43 16.75
N ARG A 324 -17.06 -7.70 17.11
CA ARG A 324 -16.96 -8.19 18.49
C ARG A 324 -15.64 -7.80 19.16
N ALA A 325 -14.55 -7.71 18.40
CA ALA A 325 -13.22 -7.39 18.91
C ALA A 325 -13.08 -5.90 19.24
N LEU A 326 -13.50 -5.02 18.32
CA LEU A 326 -13.49 -3.58 18.47
C LEU A 326 -14.90 -3.04 18.78
N ASP A 327 -15.45 -3.42 19.93
CA ASP A 327 -16.81 -3.07 20.39
C ASP A 327 -16.92 -1.65 20.98
N PHE A 328 -15.80 -0.91 21.05
CA PHE A 328 -15.72 0.47 21.50
C PHE A 328 -16.48 1.45 20.56
N LYS A 329 -17.65 1.95 20.99
CA LYS A 329 -18.50 2.90 20.22
C LYS A 329 -17.92 4.32 20.13
N ASP A 330 -17.02 4.65 21.05
CA ASP A 330 -16.19 5.84 21.09
C ASP A 330 -14.97 5.74 20.13
N SER A 331 -14.60 4.54 19.65
CA SER A 331 -13.67 4.41 18.51
C SER A 331 -14.35 4.76 17.19
N LYS A 332 -13.58 5.19 16.18
CA LYS A 332 -14.07 5.61 14.86
C LYS A 332 -13.39 4.89 13.70
N ILE A 333 -14.18 4.30 12.79
CA ILE A 333 -13.73 3.74 11.51
C ILE A 333 -14.33 4.59 10.39
N ILE A 334 -13.49 5.30 9.62
CA ILE A 334 -13.93 6.03 8.43
C ILE A 334 -13.56 5.22 7.18
N GLN A 335 -14.51 5.09 6.26
CA GLN A 335 -14.46 4.12 5.17
C GLN A 335 -14.44 4.83 3.82
N PHE A 336 -13.25 4.89 3.24
CA PHE A 336 -13.00 5.50 1.94
C PHE A 336 -13.21 4.47 0.82
N PHE A 337 -13.88 4.87 -0.27
CA PHE A 337 -14.14 4.01 -1.43
C PHE A 337 -13.75 4.67 -2.77
N GLU A 338 -13.32 3.84 -3.73
CA GLU A 338 -12.99 4.26 -5.09
C GLU A 338 -14.24 4.63 -5.90
N THR A 339 -14.16 5.67 -6.73
CA THR A 339 -15.19 6.03 -7.72
C THR A 339 -14.74 5.87 -9.16
N ARG A 340 -13.46 5.61 -9.43
CA ARG A 340 -12.93 5.28 -10.75
C ARG A 340 -12.52 3.81 -10.83
N LYS A 341 -12.55 3.25 -12.05
CA LYS A 341 -12.17 1.86 -12.31
C LYS A 341 -10.66 1.72 -12.56
N THR A 342 -9.99 0.82 -11.84
CA THR A 342 -8.59 0.43 -12.06
C THR A 342 -8.44 -0.38 -13.35
N SER A 343 -7.39 -0.12 -14.14
CA SER A 343 -6.98 -1.01 -15.24
C SER A 343 -6.45 -2.33 -14.68
N THR A 344 -7.04 -3.47 -15.08
CA THR A 344 -6.59 -4.78 -14.60
C THR A 344 -5.22 -5.16 -15.17
N VAL A 345 -4.60 -6.18 -14.56
CA VAL A 345 -3.36 -6.77 -15.06
C VAL A 345 -3.64 -7.73 -16.22
N ILE A 346 -2.80 -7.68 -17.26
CA ILE A 346 -2.77 -8.65 -18.38
C ILE A 346 -1.33 -9.04 -18.68
N GLU A 347 -1.13 -10.30 -19.09
CA GLU A 347 0.12 -10.77 -19.65
C GLU A 347 0.24 -10.28 -21.11
N VAL A 348 1.32 -9.56 -21.42
CA VAL A 348 1.66 -9.21 -22.81
C VAL A 348 2.52 -10.30 -23.44
N VAL A 349 2.66 -10.29 -24.76
CA VAL A 349 3.36 -11.30 -25.59
C VAL A 349 4.77 -11.65 -25.07
N THR A 350 5.44 -10.73 -24.36
CA THR A 350 6.77 -10.93 -23.75
C THR A 350 6.75 -11.64 -22.39
N LYS A 351 5.63 -12.26 -21.98
CA LYS A 351 5.39 -12.87 -20.65
C LYS A 351 5.55 -11.92 -19.46
N LYS A 352 5.37 -10.62 -19.71
CA LYS A 352 5.40 -9.57 -18.68
C LYS A 352 3.97 -9.15 -18.34
N TRP A 353 3.70 -8.95 -17.06
CA TRP A 353 2.40 -8.47 -16.61
C TRP A 353 2.36 -6.94 -16.61
N THR A 354 1.28 -6.37 -17.15
CA THR A 354 1.10 -4.92 -17.30
C THR A 354 -0.31 -4.50 -16.91
N ARG A 355 -0.50 -3.28 -16.39
CA ARG A 355 -1.83 -2.73 -16.03
C ARG A 355 -2.55 -2.11 -17.24
N ALA A 356 -2.61 -2.86 -18.34
CA ALA A 356 -3.23 -2.47 -19.61
C ALA A 356 -4.53 -3.23 -19.90
N GLY A 357 -5.05 -3.98 -18.93
CA GLY A 357 -6.28 -4.76 -19.05
C GLY A 357 -7.57 -3.94 -18.95
N PRO A 358 -8.73 -4.57 -19.21
CA PRO A 358 -10.05 -3.94 -19.07
C PRO A 358 -10.23 -3.28 -17.70
N LYS A 359 -10.83 -2.09 -17.67
CA LYS A 359 -11.04 -1.36 -16.42
C LYS A 359 -12.17 -1.98 -15.59
N LYS A 360 -11.87 -2.35 -14.34
CA LYS A 360 -12.82 -2.87 -13.35
C LYS A 360 -12.84 -2.00 -12.10
N LEU A 361 -13.97 -2.01 -11.39
CA LEU A 361 -14.04 -1.54 -10.00
C LEU A 361 -13.60 -2.76 -9.17
N LEU A 362 -12.44 -2.67 -8.50
CA LEU A 362 -11.87 -3.82 -7.81
C LEU A 362 -12.59 -4.08 -6.51
N VAL A 363 -12.90 -3.02 -5.76
CA VAL A 363 -13.65 -3.11 -4.50
C VAL A 363 -14.91 -2.26 -4.63
N ASN A 364 -16.06 -2.92 -4.74
CA ASN A 364 -17.32 -2.22 -4.84
C ASN A 364 -17.60 -1.40 -3.55
N PRO A 365 -18.35 -0.27 -3.62
CA PRO A 365 -18.54 0.59 -2.47
C PRO A 365 -19.22 -0.08 -1.27
N ALA A 366 -20.13 -1.03 -1.50
CA ALA A 366 -20.75 -1.80 -0.41
C ALA A 366 -19.70 -2.62 0.38
N SER A 367 -18.78 -3.29 -0.32
CA SER A 367 -17.65 -4.00 0.29
C SER A 367 -16.66 -3.08 1.02
N ALA A 368 -16.37 -1.90 0.47
CA ALA A 368 -15.50 -0.91 1.11
C ALA A 368 -16.14 -0.26 2.36
N THR A 369 -17.46 -0.03 2.32
CA THR A 369 -18.24 0.69 3.35
C THR A 369 -19.05 -0.22 4.28
N PHE A 370 -18.74 -1.52 4.34
CA PHE A 370 -19.33 -2.45 5.31
C PHE A 370 -18.69 -2.26 6.70
N GLY A 371 -19.22 -1.28 7.43
CA GLY A 371 -18.76 -0.83 8.75
C GLY A 371 -19.37 -1.59 9.93
N ARG A 372 -18.99 -1.19 11.16
CA ARG A 372 -19.62 -1.73 12.38
C ARG A 372 -21.09 -1.29 12.45
N PRO A 373 -21.98 -1.95 13.22
CA PRO A 373 -23.42 -1.66 13.20
C PRO A 373 -23.84 -0.21 13.50
N TRP A 374 -22.98 0.56 14.18
CA TRP A 374 -23.18 1.98 14.51
C TRP A 374 -22.44 2.97 13.58
N GLU A 375 -21.78 2.48 12.52
CA GLU A 375 -21.01 3.27 11.55
C GLU A 375 -21.62 3.17 10.15
N THR A 376 -22.95 3.18 10.10
CA THR A 376 -23.74 2.95 8.88
C THR A 376 -24.27 4.23 8.23
N SER A 377 -24.17 5.39 8.89
CA SER A 377 -24.47 6.70 8.30
C SER A 377 -23.40 7.13 7.29
N ASP A 378 -23.70 8.14 6.49
CA ASP A 378 -22.78 8.62 5.47
C ASP A 378 -21.62 9.45 6.05
N ASP A 379 -21.71 9.88 7.33
CA ASP A 379 -20.61 10.53 8.06
C ASP A 379 -19.36 9.62 8.19
N PHE A 380 -19.54 8.30 8.08
CA PHE A 380 -18.46 7.31 8.11
C PHE A 380 -17.99 6.88 6.72
N LYS A 381 -18.57 7.40 5.62
CA LYS A 381 -18.33 6.93 4.25
C LYS A 381 -17.84 8.07 3.37
N VAL A 382 -16.64 7.92 2.80
CA VAL A 382 -16.00 8.99 2.05
C VAL A 382 -15.63 8.52 0.64
N SER A 383 -16.19 9.16 -0.38
CA SER A 383 -15.75 8.92 -1.76
C SER A 383 -14.40 9.58 -2.01
N ILE A 384 -13.52 8.90 -2.75
CA ILE A 384 -12.32 9.51 -3.35
C ILE A 384 -12.44 9.39 -4.86
N ASP A 385 -12.25 10.50 -5.59
CA ASP A 385 -12.14 10.47 -7.04
C ASP A 385 -10.76 9.93 -7.46
N ALA A 386 -10.62 8.61 -7.31
CA ALA A 386 -9.47 7.79 -7.63
C ALA A 386 -9.92 6.36 -7.94
N ASP A 387 -8.98 5.57 -8.47
CA ASP A 387 -9.12 4.12 -8.53
C ASP A 387 -8.43 3.45 -7.33
N HIS A 388 -8.67 2.15 -7.11
CA HIS A 388 -8.16 1.39 -5.98
C HIS A 388 -6.64 1.47 -5.76
N SER A 389 -5.84 1.67 -6.81
CA SER A 389 -4.37 1.80 -6.70
C SER A 389 -3.92 3.20 -6.29
N ASP A 390 -4.72 4.21 -6.61
CA ASP A 390 -4.34 5.62 -6.55
C ASP A 390 -5.05 6.37 -5.41
N MET A 391 -6.09 5.79 -4.81
CA MET A 391 -6.87 6.38 -3.70
C MET A 391 -6.09 6.64 -2.40
N VAL A 392 -4.80 6.29 -2.35
CA VAL A 392 -3.87 6.54 -1.24
C VAL A 392 -2.57 7.22 -1.68
N LYS A 393 -2.47 7.65 -2.95
CA LYS A 393 -1.25 8.21 -3.57
C LYS A 393 -1.37 9.70 -3.88
N PHE A 394 -1.73 10.46 -2.85
CA PHE A 394 -1.98 11.89 -3.00
C PHE A 394 -0.73 12.65 -3.44
N SER A 395 -0.92 13.64 -4.32
CA SER A 395 0.12 14.59 -4.74
C SER A 395 0.36 15.68 -3.69
N GLN A 396 1.41 16.49 -3.85
CA GLN A 396 1.76 17.54 -2.89
C GLN A 396 0.65 18.58 -2.66
N PHE A 397 -0.16 18.84 -3.69
CA PHE A 397 -1.22 19.85 -3.66
C PHE A 397 -2.60 19.22 -3.88
N ASP A 398 -2.77 17.95 -3.52
CA ASP A 398 -4.04 17.23 -3.61
C ASP A 398 -5.13 17.94 -2.79
N GLN A 399 -6.20 18.36 -3.47
CA GLN A 399 -7.32 19.10 -2.89
C GLN A 399 -8.54 18.23 -2.56
N ASP A 400 -8.43 16.89 -2.69
CA ASP A 400 -9.55 15.97 -2.47
C ASP A 400 -9.22 14.91 -1.43
N GLY A 401 -8.53 13.84 -1.83
CA GLY A 401 -8.25 12.68 -0.99
C GLY A 401 -7.35 13.02 0.20
N TYR A 402 -6.33 13.85 0.01
CA TYR A 402 -5.46 14.28 1.11
C TYR A 402 -6.22 15.13 2.12
N ILE A 403 -6.99 16.12 1.65
CA ILE A 403 -7.75 17.03 2.51
C ILE A 403 -8.73 16.23 3.38
N LYS A 404 -9.52 15.33 2.77
CA LYS A 404 -10.44 14.44 3.47
C LYS A 404 -9.72 13.57 4.51
N ALA A 405 -8.65 12.88 4.12
CA ALA A 405 -7.90 12.00 5.02
C ALA A 405 -7.27 12.75 6.20
N ARG A 406 -6.63 13.89 5.93
CA ARG A 406 -6.01 14.76 6.93
C ARG A 406 -7.04 15.30 7.92
N ASP A 407 -8.22 15.70 7.45
CA ASP A 407 -9.23 16.34 8.31
C ASP A 407 -9.87 15.32 9.26
N GLU A 408 -10.04 14.06 8.87
CA GLU A 408 -10.39 12.97 9.80
C GLU A 408 -9.26 12.68 10.81
N LEU A 409 -8.01 12.58 10.33
CA LEU A 409 -6.85 12.37 11.22
C LEU A 409 -6.67 13.51 12.22
N ARG A 410 -7.04 14.75 11.87
CA ARG A 410 -7.06 15.89 12.79
C ARG A 410 -8.07 15.67 13.91
N ARG A 411 -9.32 15.32 13.58
CA ARG A 411 -10.36 15.00 14.58
C ARG A 411 -9.94 13.84 15.48
N PHE A 412 -9.25 12.85 14.92
CA PHE A 412 -8.69 11.75 15.70
C PHE A 412 -7.58 12.25 16.66
N ALA A 413 -6.66 13.08 16.16
CA ALA A 413 -5.57 13.67 16.95
C ALA A 413 -6.02 14.68 18.03
N GLU A 414 -7.27 15.16 17.96
CA GLU A 414 -7.92 15.99 18.97
C GLU A 414 -8.60 15.18 20.08
N GLN A 415 -9.12 13.98 19.76
CA GLN A 415 -9.99 13.21 20.66
C GLN A 415 -9.33 11.97 21.27
N ALA A 416 -8.35 11.36 20.59
CA ALA A 416 -7.82 10.05 20.96
C ALA A 416 -7.27 9.98 22.38
N MET A 417 -6.44 10.94 22.81
CA MET A 417 -5.88 10.99 24.17
C MET A 417 -6.98 10.90 25.24
N THR A 418 -7.92 11.84 25.22
CA THR A 418 -9.01 11.92 26.21
C THR A 418 -9.92 10.70 26.20
N VAL A 419 -10.13 10.06 25.05
CA VAL A 419 -10.94 8.84 24.94
C VAL A 419 -10.20 7.63 25.51
N ILE A 420 -8.92 7.44 25.14
CA ILE A 420 -8.13 6.31 25.63
C ILE A 420 -7.83 6.43 27.14
N GLU A 421 -7.48 7.62 27.64
CA GLU A 421 -7.31 7.88 29.07
C GLU A 421 -8.55 7.48 29.88
N LYS A 422 -9.75 7.87 29.41
CA LYS A 422 -11.01 7.47 30.05
C LYS A 422 -11.19 5.96 30.06
N ARG A 423 -10.94 5.25 28.95
CA ARG A 423 -11.05 3.78 28.90
C ARG A 423 -10.10 3.11 29.90
N LEU A 424 -8.85 3.56 29.95
CA LEU A 424 -7.84 3.01 30.84
C LEU A 424 -8.19 3.24 32.31
N GLN A 425 -8.66 4.44 32.68
CA GLN A 425 -9.16 4.74 34.03
C GLN A 425 -10.33 3.82 34.42
N HIS A 426 -11.30 3.61 33.52
CA HIS A 426 -12.42 2.69 33.77
C HIS A 426 -11.97 1.22 33.88
N ARG A 427 -10.92 0.79 33.16
CA ARG A 427 -10.31 -0.55 33.36
C ARG A 427 -9.69 -0.65 34.74
N SER A 428 -8.85 0.31 35.14
CA SER A 428 -8.16 0.30 36.45
C SER A 428 -9.12 0.30 37.64
N ILE A 429 -10.26 1.00 37.55
CA ILE A 429 -11.27 1.01 38.62
C ILE A 429 -11.98 -0.36 38.74
N ASN A 430 -12.17 -1.06 37.62
CA ASN A 430 -12.87 -2.34 37.58
C ASN A 430 -11.94 -3.57 37.73
N SER A 431 -10.62 -3.40 37.61
CA SER A 431 -9.63 -4.44 37.90
C SER A 431 -9.15 -4.32 39.35
N THR A 432 -9.42 -5.33 40.18
CA THR A 432 -8.94 -5.42 41.58
C THR A 432 -7.43 -5.71 41.72
N ILE A 433 -6.64 -5.39 40.69
CA ILE A 433 -5.19 -5.55 40.63
C ILE A 433 -4.61 -4.18 40.24
N PRO A 434 -3.72 -3.57 41.05
CA PRO A 434 -3.06 -2.31 40.69
C PRO A 434 -2.23 -2.46 39.41
N LEU A 435 -2.17 -1.40 38.61
CA LEU A 435 -1.13 -1.28 37.58
C LEU A 435 0.24 -1.09 38.25
N PRO A 436 1.33 -1.66 37.69
CA PRO A 436 2.69 -1.45 38.16
C PRO A 436 3.21 -0.04 37.89
#